data_AF-A0A9K3DTG9-F1
#
_entry.id   AF-A0A9K3DTG9-F1
#
_cell.length_a   1.000
_cell.length_b   1.000
_cell.length_c   1.000
_cell.angle_alpha   90.00
_cell.angle_beta   90.00
_cell.angle_gamma   90.00
#
_symmetry.space_group_name_H-M   'P 1'
#
loop_
_entity.id
_entity.type
_entity.pdbx_description
1 polymer ?
#
loop_
_entity_poly.entity_id
_entity_poly.type
_entity_poly.pdbx_seq_one_letter_code
_entity_poly.pdbx_strand_id
1 'polypeptide(L)'
;MAGVSTAPATFPMSLDKPATVVVKRPAKNERGHGEEQEEVLVIEGIEVNKDEFVKFDVFINDEDEEVASGAGPEKTEFAGSFVNVPRKKWEDGGDGSGKVIKTRLRIGISELLEDLGVEDDDEHVVVKLVPKCDNVHVVIGGVKIEIE
;
A
#
# COMPACT_ATOMS: atom_id res chain seq x y z
N MET A 1 11.23 -12.58 -17.61
CA MET A 1 10.27 -11.57 -18.12
C MET A 1 8.88 -12.07 -17.76
N ALA A 2 8.43 -11.85 -16.52
CA ALA A 2 7.06 -12.18 -16.12
C ALA A 2 6.29 -10.86 -16.08
N GLY A 3 5.32 -10.71 -16.99
CA GLY A 3 4.46 -9.53 -17.06
C GLY A 3 3.70 -9.37 -15.75
N VAL A 4 3.80 -8.19 -15.15
CA VAL A 4 2.90 -7.74 -14.09
C VAL A 4 1.56 -7.44 -14.77
N SER A 5 0.50 -8.07 -14.29
CA SER A 5 -0.84 -7.96 -14.86
C SER A 5 -1.51 -6.69 -14.31
N THR A 6 -1.58 -5.65 -15.14
CA THR A 6 -2.25 -4.37 -14.86
C THR A 6 -3.77 -4.48 -14.99
N ALA A 7 -4.39 -5.26 -14.09
CA ALA A 7 -5.84 -5.27 -13.90
C ALA A 7 -6.18 -4.42 -12.66
N PRO A 8 -7.37 -3.80 -12.57
CA PRO A 8 -7.83 -3.22 -11.32
C PRO A 8 -7.72 -4.28 -10.22
N ALA A 9 -6.96 -3.97 -9.16
CA ALA A 9 -6.67 -4.94 -8.13
C ALA A 9 -7.98 -5.44 -7.53
N THR A 10 -8.21 -6.74 -7.65
CA THR A 10 -9.41 -7.36 -7.10
C THR A 10 -9.15 -7.62 -5.63
N PHE A 11 -9.84 -6.88 -4.78
CA PHE A 11 -9.75 -7.05 -3.34
C PHE A 11 -10.86 -8.00 -2.82
N PRO A 12 -10.60 -8.78 -1.76
CA PRO A 12 -9.31 -8.89 -1.06
C PRO A 12 -8.25 -9.65 -1.88
N MET A 13 -6.97 -9.28 -1.73
CA MET A 13 -5.84 -9.92 -2.41
C MET A 13 -4.82 -10.49 -1.42
N SER A 14 -4.15 -11.58 -1.81
CA SER A 14 -3.03 -12.15 -1.05
C SER A 14 -1.71 -11.53 -1.53
N LEU A 15 -0.86 -11.07 -0.61
CA LEU A 15 0.43 -10.44 -0.92
C LEU A 15 1.59 -11.45 -0.80
N ASP A 16 1.54 -12.51 -1.61
CA ASP A 16 2.61 -13.52 -1.67
C ASP A 16 3.79 -13.09 -2.58
N LYS A 17 3.55 -12.12 -3.47
CA LYS A 17 4.50 -11.58 -4.45
C LYS A 17 4.32 -10.08 -4.57
N PRO A 18 5.30 -9.36 -5.15
CA PRO A 18 5.13 -7.95 -5.47
C PRO A 18 3.86 -7.73 -6.30
N ALA A 19 3.05 -6.77 -5.89
CA ALA A 19 1.80 -6.43 -6.54
C ALA A 19 1.75 -4.93 -6.80
N THR A 20 1.18 -4.56 -7.94
CA THR A 20 1.00 -3.18 -8.36
C THR A 20 -0.50 -2.88 -8.43
N VAL A 21 -0.91 -1.75 -7.88
CA VAL A 21 -2.31 -1.33 -7.80
C VAL A 21 -2.42 0.11 -8.27
N VAL A 22 -3.28 0.35 -9.25
CA VAL A 22 -3.65 1.72 -9.65
C VAL A 22 -4.70 2.24 -8.67
N VAL A 23 -4.41 3.36 -8.02
CA VAL A 23 -5.26 3.95 -6.99
C VAL A 23 -5.73 5.31 -7.47
N LYS A 24 -7.02 5.59 -7.33
CA LYS A 24 -7.60 6.89 -7.67
C LYS A 24 -7.31 7.90 -6.55
N ARG A 25 -6.83 9.08 -6.93
CA ARG A 25 -6.65 10.22 -6.01
C ARG A 25 -8.00 10.89 -5.70
N PRO A 26 -8.14 11.57 -4.54
CA PRO A 26 -9.29 12.42 -4.22
C PRO A 26 -9.55 13.44 -5.33
N ALA A 27 -10.74 14.02 -5.46
CA ALA A 27 -10.99 14.96 -6.55
C ALA A 27 -10.30 16.32 -6.31
N LYS A 28 -9.85 17.00 -7.38
CA LYS A 28 -9.14 18.30 -7.30
C LYS A 28 -9.90 19.40 -6.56
N ASN A 29 -11.22 19.33 -6.53
CA ASN A 29 -12.08 20.24 -5.77
C ASN A 29 -12.11 19.93 -4.26
N GLU A 30 -11.72 18.72 -3.86
CA GLU A 30 -11.60 18.29 -2.47
C GLU A 30 -10.18 18.56 -1.96
N ARG A 31 -9.15 18.40 -2.81
CA ARG A 31 -7.76 18.81 -2.58
C ARG A 31 -7.68 20.34 -2.50
N GLY A 32 -7.78 20.89 -1.30
CA GLY A 32 -7.62 22.33 -1.10
C GLY A 32 -6.28 22.83 -1.63
N HIS A 33 -6.22 24.08 -2.11
CA HIS A 33 -5.00 24.71 -2.57
C HIS A 33 -4.19 25.22 -1.36
N GLY A 34 -3.55 24.33 -0.59
CA GLY A 34 -2.72 24.72 0.55
C GLY A 34 -2.24 23.58 1.44
N GLU A 35 -1.20 23.85 2.23
CA GLU A 35 -0.49 22.97 3.20
C GLU A 35 -1.38 22.42 4.36
N GLU A 36 -2.70 22.64 4.32
CA GLU A 36 -3.63 22.29 5.40
C GLU A 36 -4.29 20.92 5.22
N GLN A 37 -4.09 20.24 4.09
CA GLN A 37 -4.70 18.95 3.77
C GLN A 37 -3.65 17.93 3.37
N GLU A 38 -3.60 16.80 4.07
CA GLU A 38 -2.66 15.72 3.78
C GLU A 38 -3.34 14.64 2.94
N GLU A 39 -2.78 14.31 1.77
CA GLU A 39 -3.16 13.10 1.05
C GLU A 39 -2.57 11.89 1.79
N VAL A 40 -3.42 11.01 2.30
CA VAL A 40 -3.04 9.83 3.07
C VAL A 40 -3.36 8.55 2.30
N LEU A 41 -2.34 7.77 1.99
CA LEU A 41 -2.49 6.40 1.48
C LEU A 41 -2.92 5.47 2.61
N VAL A 42 -4.09 4.85 2.44
CA VAL A 42 -4.66 3.90 3.41
C VAL A 42 -4.71 2.50 2.79
N ILE A 43 -4.00 1.57 3.43
CA ILE A 43 -4.09 0.13 3.14
C ILE A 43 -5.01 -0.49 4.19
N GLU A 44 -6.20 -0.91 3.76
CA GLU A 44 -7.27 -1.42 4.61
C GLU A 44 -7.31 -2.95 4.66
N GLY A 45 -7.89 -3.47 5.74
CA GLY A 45 -8.16 -4.90 5.89
C GLY A 45 -6.90 -5.74 5.81
N ILE A 46 -5.78 -5.27 6.37
CA ILE A 46 -4.54 -6.04 6.47
C ILE A 46 -4.78 -7.16 7.46
N GLU A 47 -4.81 -8.41 6.99
CA GLU A 47 -4.94 -9.59 7.83
C GLU A 47 -3.62 -10.37 7.88
N VAL A 48 -3.08 -10.55 9.08
CA VAL A 48 -1.82 -11.26 9.31
C VAL A 48 -1.90 -12.15 10.55
N ASN A 49 -1.14 -13.23 10.59
CA ASN A 49 -1.03 -14.04 11.80
C ASN A 49 -0.17 -13.33 12.86
N LYS A 50 -0.67 -13.29 14.10
CA LYS A 50 -0.02 -12.58 15.23
C LYS A 50 1.33 -13.17 15.62
N ASP A 51 1.52 -14.45 15.35
CA ASP A 51 2.72 -15.24 15.64
C ASP A 51 3.73 -15.26 14.49
N GLU A 52 3.43 -14.62 13.36
CA GLU A 52 4.32 -14.55 12.20
C GLU A 52 4.95 -13.17 12.05
N PHE A 53 6.22 -13.15 11.64
CA PHE A 53 6.89 -11.91 11.28
C PHE A 53 6.48 -11.55 9.87
N VAL A 54 5.83 -10.40 9.71
CA VAL A 54 5.37 -9.91 8.42
C VAL A 54 6.05 -8.59 8.15
N LYS A 55 6.65 -8.45 6.97
CA LYS A 55 7.07 -7.15 6.47
C LYS A 55 6.73 -7.02 4.99
N PHE A 56 6.15 -5.89 4.63
CA PHE A 56 6.09 -5.46 3.23
C PHE A 56 6.39 -3.97 3.14
N ASP A 57 7.01 -3.59 2.03
CA ASP A 57 7.34 -2.21 1.71
C ASP A 57 6.33 -1.67 0.69
N VAL A 58 6.06 -0.37 0.76
CA VAL A 58 5.10 0.36 -0.05
C VAL A 58 5.86 1.42 -0.83
N PHE A 59 5.67 1.41 -2.14
CA PHE A 59 6.24 2.39 -3.06
C PHE A 59 5.13 3.07 -3.86
N ILE A 60 5.38 4.29 -4.28
CA ILE A 60 4.48 5.10 -5.10
C ILE A 60 5.23 5.54 -6.35
N ASN A 61 4.55 5.42 -7.48
CA ASN A 61 5.02 5.82 -8.80
C ASN A 61 3.95 6.68 -9.49
N ASP A 62 4.37 7.47 -10.48
CA ASP A 62 3.47 8.16 -11.40
C ASP A 62 2.81 7.18 -12.39
N GLU A 63 1.70 7.61 -13.01
CA GLU A 63 0.93 6.77 -13.94
C GLU A 63 1.69 6.39 -15.23
N ASP A 64 2.75 7.12 -15.55
CA ASP A 64 3.60 6.90 -16.73
C ASP A 64 4.60 5.74 -16.60
N GLU A 65 4.86 5.22 -15.40
CA GLU A 65 5.85 4.15 -15.18
C GLU A 65 5.43 2.79 -15.78
N GLU A 66 4.14 2.58 -16.09
CA GLU A 66 3.62 1.32 -16.63
C GLU A 66 3.58 1.28 -18.18
N VAL A 67 3.63 2.41 -18.88
CA VAL A 67 3.55 2.44 -20.36
C VAL A 67 4.91 2.31 -21.03
N ALA A 68 5.99 2.73 -20.37
CA ALA A 68 7.33 2.68 -20.91
C ALA A 68 8.17 1.63 -20.19
N SER A 69 8.34 0.47 -20.82
CA SER A 69 9.48 -0.42 -20.60
C SER A 69 10.81 0.30 -20.91
N GLY A 70 11.16 1.31 -20.09
CA GLY A 70 12.25 2.25 -20.36
C GLY A 70 12.27 3.53 -19.51
N ALA A 71 11.28 3.84 -18.66
CA ALA A 71 11.46 4.87 -17.64
C ALA A 71 12.39 4.32 -16.54
N GLY A 72 13.46 5.05 -16.23
CA GLY A 72 14.51 4.58 -15.33
C GLY A 72 14.01 4.34 -13.90
N PRO A 73 14.84 3.74 -13.02
CA PRO A 73 14.55 3.53 -11.59
C PRO A 73 14.38 4.83 -10.76
N GLU A 74 14.20 5.96 -11.44
CA GLU A 74 14.28 7.33 -10.91
C GLU A 74 12.89 7.86 -10.50
N LYS A 75 11.80 7.15 -10.80
CA LYS A 75 10.41 7.57 -10.51
C LYS A 75 9.65 6.68 -9.51
N THR A 76 10.38 5.86 -8.75
CA THR A 76 9.81 5.03 -7.70
C THR A 76 10.20 5.57 -6.32
N GLU A 77 9.24 6.10 -5.58
CA GLU A 77 9.47 6.64 -4.23
C GLU A 77 8.99 5.69 -3.13
N PHE A 78 9.78 5.59 -2.05
CA PHE A 78 9.47 4.76 -0.91
C PHE A 78 8.52 5.50 0.05
N ALA A 79 7.29 5.01 0.16
CA ALA A 79 6.28 5.60 1.02
C ALA A 79 6.35 5.07 2.46
N GLY A 80 6.67 3.78 2.64
CA GLY A 80 6.79 3.21 3.98
C GLY A 80 6.81 1.70 4.03
N SER A 81 6.78 1.15 5.25
CA SER A 81 6.70 -0.29 5.48
C SER A 81 5.61 -0.63 6.50
N PHE A 82 4.92 -1.73 6.26
CA PHE A 82 4.17 -2.42 7.31
C PHE A 82 5.08 -3.47 7.96
N VAL A 83 5.07 -3.53 9.30
CA VAL A 83 5.78 -4.56 10.05
C VAL A 83 4.89 -5.13 11.15
N ASN A 84 4.66 -6.44 11.11
CA ASN A 84 4.15 -7.20 12.23
C ASN A 84 5.29 -7.96 12.90
N VAL A 85 5.44 -7.76 14.21
CA VAL A 85 6.41 -8.49 15.03
C VAL A 85 5.68 -9.58 15.80
N PRO A 86 6.13 -10.84 15.74
CA PRO A 86 5.53 -11.94 16.49
C PRO A 86 5.42 -11.62 17.98
N ARG A 87 4.24 -11.82 18.56
CA ARG A 87 4.03 -11.67 20.01
C ARG A 87 3.62 -13.00 20.61
N LYS A 88 4.25 -13.36 21.73
CA LYS A 88 3.96 -14.60 22.45
C LYS A 88 2.50 -14.60 22.93
N LYS A 89 1.82 -15.73 22.81
CA LYS A 89 0.48 -15.93 23.38
C LYS A 89 0.63 -15.89 24.90
N TRP A 90 -0.19 -15.08 25.56
CA TRP A 90 -0.45 -15.30 26.98
C TRP A 90 -1.33 -16.55 27.06
N GLU A 91 -0.91 -17.54 27.84
CA GLU A 91 -1.67 -18.78 28.07
C GLU A 91 -2.80 -18.48 29.04
N ASP A 92 -3.89 -17.89 28.57
CA ASP A 92 -5.10 -17.76 29.36
C ASP A 92 -6.28 -18.23 28.52
N GLY A 93 -6.65 -19.48 28.75
CA GLY A 93 -8.02 -20.03 28.80
C GLY A 93 -9.06 -19.69 27.72
N GLY A 94 -8.73 -18.97 26.66
CA GLY A 94 -9.67 -18.45 25.67
C GLY A 94 -9.65 -19.25 24.38
N ASP A 95 -10.85 -19.52 23.88
CA ASP A 95 -11.15 -20.10 22.57
C ASP A 95 -10.20 -19.60 21.46
N GLY A 96 -9.70 -20.52 20.63
CA GLY A 96 -8.59 -20.34 19.68
C GLY A 96 -8.83 -19.36 18.52
N SER A 97 -9.72 -18.39 18.67
CA SER A 97 -10.16 -17.40 17.68
C SER A 97 -9.22 -16.19 17.52
N GLY A 98 -8.14 -16.08 18.30
CA GLY A 98 -7.23 -14.91 18.31
C GLY A 98 -5.93 -15.01 17.48
N LYS A 99 -5.91 -15.77 16.37
CA LYS A 99 -4.69 -16.00 15.56
C LYS A 99 -4.40 -14.89 14.54
N VAL A 100 -5.44 -14.30 13.97
CA VAL A 100 -5.34 -13.29 12.90
C VAL A 100 -5.57 -11.89 13.47
N ILE A 101 -4.68 -10.96 13.15
CA ILE A 101 -4.83 -9.53 13.41
C ILE A 101 -5.40 -8.89 12.17
N LYS A 102 -6.47 -8.10 12.33
CA LYS A 102 -6.94 -7.17 11.29
C LYS A 102 -6.49 -5.77 11.65
N THR A 103 -5.81 -5.11 10.71
CA THR A 103 -5.27 -3.76 10.92
C THR A 103 -5.34 -2.96 9.63
N ARG A 104 -4.92 -1.69 9.70
CA ARG A 104 -4.73 -0.80 8.56
C ARG A 104 -3.39 -0.08 8.67
N LEU A 105 -2.83 0.31 7.53
CA LEU A 105 -1.66 1.19 7.45
C LEU A 105 -2.11 2.53 6.86
N ARG A 106 -1.57 3.62 7.39
CA ARG A 106 -1.80 4.98 6.89
C ARG A 106 -0.45 5.65 6.72
N ILE A 107 -0.23 6.25 5.56
CA ILE A 107 1.01 6.91 5.18
C ILE A 107 0.64 8.26 4.57
N GLY A 108 1.19 9.36 5.08
CA GLY A 108 1.09 10.66 4.42
C GLY A 108 1.98 10.67 3.18
N ILE A 109 1.42 11.08 2.04
CA ILE A 109 2.07 10.97 0.74
C ILE A 109 2.13 12.31 0.00
N SER A 110 1.66 13.43 0.57
CA SER A 110 1.61 14.73 -0.12
C SER A 110 3.00 15.15 -0.61
N GLU A 111 4.00 15.14 0.27
CA GLU A 111 5.39 15.48 -0.07
C GLU A 111 5.95 14.55 -1.16
N LEU A 112 5.62 13.26 -1.11
CA LEU A 112 6.07 12.28 -2.12
C LEU A 112 5.41 12.52 -3.48
N LEU A 113 4.14 12.93 -3.51
CA LEU A 113 3.47 13.25 -4.77
C LEU A 113 4.08 14.50 -5.41
N GLU A 114 4.48 15.49 -4.61
CA GLU A 114 5.19 16.68 -5.07
C GLU A 114 6.59 16.33 -5.63
N ASP A 115 7.35 15.49 -4.92
CA ASP A 115 8.70 15.06 -5.32
C ASP A 115 8.68 14.18 -6.60
N LEU A 116 7.64 13.35 -6.77
CA LEU A 116 7.39 12.60 -8.01
C LEU A 116 6.95 13.50 -9.19
N GLY A 117 6.57 14.76 -8.92
CA GLY A 117 6.06 15.68 -9.93
C GLY A 117 4.66 15.29 -10.43
N VAL A 118 3.85 14.67 -9.58
CA VAL A 118 2.44 14.35 -9.89
C VAL A 118 1.65 15.65 -9.87
N GLU A 119 1.06 16.01 -11.01
CA GLU A 119 0.29 17.24 -11.18
C GLU A 119 -1.11 17.13 -10.54
N ASP A 120 -1.78 18.26 -10.35
CA ASP A 120 -3.15 18.27 -9.81
C ASP A 120 -4.16 17.59 -10.73
N ASP A 121 -3.89 17.56 -12.03
CA ASP A 121 -4.77 16.97 -13.03
C ASP A 121 -4.61 15.44 -13.15
N ASP A 122 -3.59 14.86 -12.49
CA ASP A 122 -3.44 13.41 -12.41
C ASP A 122 -4.51 12.81 -11.49
N GLU A 123 -5.29 11.89 -12.06
CA GLU A 123 -6.40 11.22 -11.38
C GLU A 123 -5.96 9.96 -10.64
N HIS A 124 -4.79 9.41 -10.99
CA HIS A 124 -4.34 8.11 -10.53
C HIS A 124 -2.86 8.11 -10.13
N VAL A 125 -2.53 7.23 -9.20
CA VAL A 125 -1.14 6.89 -8.86
C VAL A 125 -0.98 5.38 -8.80
N VAL A 126 0.25 4.94 -9.01
CA VAL A 126 0.58 3.52 -9.00
C VAL A 126 1.23 3.17 -7.67
N VAL A 127 0.56 2.32 -6.89
CA VAL A 127 1.06 1.84 -5.60
C VAL A 127 1.62 0.45 -5.76
N LYS A 128 2.87 0.25 -5.36
CA LYS A 128 3.54 -1.04 -5.42
C LYS A 128 3.80 -1.57 -4.02
N LEU A 129 3.28 -2.77 -3.76
CA LEU A 129 3.39 -3.48 -2.50
C LEU A 129 4.39 -4.62 -2.65
N VAL A 130 5.45 -4.61 -1.86
CA VAL A 130 6.58 -5.55 -1.99
C VAL A 130 6.72 -6.36 -0.70
N PRO A 131 6.27 -7.63 -0.66
CA PRO A 131 6.52 -8.49 0.49
C PRO A 131 8.03 -8.74 0.64
N LYS A 132 8.52 -8.68 1.88
CA LYS A 132 9.93 -8.91 2.23
C LYS A 132 10.16 -10.23 2.96
N CYS A 133 9.10 -10.98 3.22
CA CYS A 133 9.16 -12.26 3.90
C CYS A 133 8.57 -13.33 2.98
N ASP A 134 9.29 -14.44 2.83
CA ASP A 134 8.81 -15.60 2.08
C ASP A 134 7.81 -16.41 2.91
N ASN A 135 6.81 -17.00 2.25
CA ASN A 135 5.80 -17.90 2.85
C ASN A 135 4.97 -17.29 3.99
N VAL A 136 4.75 -15.98 3.99
CA VAL A 136 3.90 -15.31 4.98
C VAL A 136 2.54 -15.00 4.35
N HIS A 137 1.47 -15.36 5.05
CA HIS A 137 0.11 -15.05 4.61
C HIS A 137 -0.28 -13.63 5.03
N VAL A 138 -0.39 -12.75 4.04
CA VAL A 138 -0.87 -11.38 4.21
C VAL A 138 -2.05 -11.17 3.27
N VAL A 139 -3.21 -10.84 3.82
CA VAL A 139 -4.37 -10.44 3.02
C VAL A 139 -4.52 -8.94 3.10
N ILE A 140 -4.79 -8.30 1.97
CA ILE A 140 -5.08 -6.88 1.86
C ILE A 140 -6.52 -6.73 1.40
N GLY A 141 -7.32 -6.00 2.17
CA GLY A 141 -8.74 -5.77 1.92
C GLY A 141 -9.03 -4.59 1.00
N GLY A 142 -8.09 -3.64 0.87
CA GLY A 142 -8.25 -2.49 -0.03
C GLY A 142 -7.07 -1.54 0.05
N VAL A 143 -6.93 -0.70 -0.98
CA VAL A 143 -5.99 0.42 -1.02
C VAL A 143 -6.73 1.64 -1.56
N LYS A 144 -6.63 2.78 -0.86
CA LYS A 144 -7.27 4.04 -1.22
C LYS A 144 -6.45 5.23 -0.76
N ILE A 145 -6.73 6.41 -1.30
CA ILE A 145 -6.18 7.68 -0.84
C ILE A 145 -7.34 8.51 -0.28
N GLU A 146 -7.15 9.07 0.90
CA GLU A 146 -8.11 9.94 1.59
C GLU A 146 -7.43 11.27 1.92
N ILE A 147 -8.23 12.32 2.14
CA ILE A 147 -7.75 13.62 2.63
C ILE A 147 -7.95 13.64 4.15
N GLU A 148 -6.91 13.99 4.92
CA GLU A 148 -6.98 14.24 6.36
C GLU A 148 -6.55 15.65 6.77
#